data_AF-A0A937IQB6-F1
#
_entry.id   AF-A0A937IQB6-F1
#
_cell.length_a   1.000
_cell.length_b   1.000
_cell.length_c   1.000
_cell.angle_alpha   90.00
_cell.angle_beta   90.00
_cell.angle_gamma   90.00
#
_symmetry.space_group_name_H-M   'P 1'
#
loop_
_entity.id
_entity.type
_entity.pdbx_description
1 polymer ?
#
loop_
_entity_poly.entity_id
_entity_poly.type
_entity_poly.pdbx_seq_one_letter_code
_entity_poly.pdbx_strand_id
1 'polypeptide(L)'
;MRYQKLGLIEYDKNKCSPGYTLVAPVHGNTVYLVNMLGEPVHQWSLSHKLGTLAYLLPDGHLLTSGLTTEGPPVIEGKGGHLKEYDWNGNLVWEHIDHAQHHDFRRLPNGNTMYLGWDEMTELEATQVKGGIPGTEREGKIYSDFIKEVDPNGNIEWEWHARDLNIGDFPMADDCHRFEFAHANSCAPAPGGNFLINFRHLDMMAIIDKKTKKFVWSHRERNWGHQHNAEFLNNGNITFFSNGMNNDVLPPRSRAIEFNPTTGEIVWEYQAPQSWTFF
;
A
#
# COMPACT_ATOMS: atom_id res chain seq x y z
N MET A 1 24.19 -11.50 12.36
CA MET A 1 23.44 -11.70 13.62
C MET A 1 22.79 -13.08 13.54
N ARG A 2 22.83 -13.93 14.59
CA ARG A 2 22.45 -15.35 14.46
C ARG A 2 20.93 -15.52 14.24
N TYR A 3 20.50 -15.79 13.00
CA TYR A 3 19.15 -16.27 12.66
C TYR A 3 18.98 -17.78 12.93
N GLN A 4 19.39 -18.24 14.10
CA GLN A 4 19.24 -19.66 14.48
C GLN A 4 17.90 -19.97 15.15
N LYS A 5 17.08 -18.95 15.42
CA LYS A 5 15.73 -19.08 15.97
C LYS A 5 14.75 -18.45 14.98
N LEU A 6 13.74 -19.22 14.58
CA LEU A 6 12.64 -18.80 13.72
C LEU A 6 11.35 -18.76 14.54
N GLY A 7 10.36 -17.99 14.09
CA GLY A 7 9.08 -17.82 14.80
C GLY A 7 9.12 -16.70 15.83
N LEU A 8 8.25 -16.77 16.85
CA LEU A 8 8.20 -15.80 17.94
C LEU A 8 9.48 -15.88 18.80
N ILE A 9 10.24 -14.79 18.85
CA ILE A 9 11.51 -14.70 19.59
C ILE A 9 11.29 -14.10 20.98
N GLU A 10 10.39 -13.13 21.10
CA GLU A 10 10.12 -12.39 22.34
C GLU A 10 8.64 -11.95 22.36
N TYR A 11 8.01 -12.06 23.54
CA TYR A 11 6.67 -11.55 23.79
C TYR A 11 6.60 -10.97 25.21
N ASP A 12 6.47 -9.65 25.30
CA ASP A 12 6.19 -8.93 26.54
C ASP A 12 4.76 -8.39 26.49
N LYS A 13 3.86 -9.07 27.21
CA LYS A 13 2.43 -8.74 27.26
C LYS A 13 2.16 -7.27 27.66
N ASN A 14 3.06 -6.63 28.41
CA ASN A 14 2.88 -5.24 28.84
C ASN A 14 3.29 -4.22 27.76
N LYS A 15 3.96 -4.66 26.69
CA LYS A 15 4.44 -3.83 25.59
C LYS A 15 3.79 -4.16 24.24
N CYS A 16 2.91 -5.17 24.20
CA CYS A 16 2.24 -5.60 23.00
C CYS A 16 0.74 -5.33 23.09
N SER A 17 0.16 -4.81 22.01
CA SER A 17 -1.30 -4.81 21.88
C SER A 17 -1.79 -6.26 21.79
N PRO A 18 -2.83 -6.65 22.55
CA PRO A 18 -3.41 -7.98 22.41
C PRO A 18 -4.12 -8.11 21.06
N GLY A 19 -4.20 -9.34 20.54
CA GLY A 19 -4.97 -9.64 19.33
C GLY A 19 -4.38 -10.79 18.54
N TYR A 20 -4.63 -10.74 17.24
CA TYR A 20 -4.12 -11.67 16.26
C TYR A 20 -3.39 -10.90 15.17
N THR A 21 -2.40 -11.55 14.55
CA THR A 21 -1.69 -11.01 13.39
C THR A 21 -2.05 -11.84 12.17
N LEU A 22 -2.45 -11.18 11.09
CA LEU A 22 -2.62 -11.82 9.80
C LEU A 22 -1.27 -11.88 9.09
N VAL A 23 -0.86 -13.07 8.66
CA VAL A 23 0.38 -13.30 7.92
C VAL A 23 0.03 -13.87 6.55
N ALA A 24 0.27 -13.08 5.52
CA ALA A 24 -0.02 -13.41 4.12
C ALA A 24 1.29 -13.35 3.30
N PRO A 25 2.03 -14.46 3.18
CA PRO A 25 3.29 -14.47 2.43
C PRO A 25 3.03 -14.17 0.95
N VAL A 26 3.66 -13.10 0.44
CA VAL A 26 3.58 -12.73 -0.98
C VAL A 26 3.97 -13.92 -1.87
N HIS A 27 3.16 -14.18 -2.91
CA HIS A 27 3.27 -15.34 -3.80
C HIS A 27 3.06 -16.72 -3.17
N GLY A 28 2.76 -16.77 -1.87
CA GLY A 28 2.23 -17.95 -1.20
C GLY A 28 0.78 -18.21 -1.57
N ASN A 29 0.26 -19.36 -1.15
CA ASN A 29 -1.12 -19.80 -1.36
C ASN A 29 -1.86 -20.03 -0.02
N THR A 30 -1.28 -19.60 1.09
CA THR A 30 -1.85 -19.81 2.43
C THR A 30 -1.74 -18.52 3.22
N VAL A 31 -2.84 -18.11 3.85
CA VAL A 31 -2.88 -17.00 4.80
C VAL A 31 -3.11 -17.56 6.20
N TYR A 32 -2.34 -17.08 7.17
CA TYR A 32 -2.41 -17.53 8.55
C TYR A 32 -2.93 -16.41 9.44
N LEU A 33 -3.82 -16.76 10.38
CA LEU A 33 -4.12 -15.93 11.53
C LEU A 33 -3.35 -16.50 12.72
N VAL A 34 -2.42 -15.73 13.28
CA VAL A 34 -1.57 -16.19 14.38
C VAL A 34 -1.91 -15.44 15.67
N ASN A 35 -1.88 -16.15 16.80
CA ASN A 35 -2.05 -15.54 18.12
C ASN A 35 -0.76 -14.86 18.61
N MET A 36 -0.82 -14.22 19.79
CA MET A 36 0.33 -13.57 20.43
C MET A 36 1.50 -14.50 20.78
N LEU A 37 1.30 -15.82 20.76
CA LEU A 37 2.34 -16.84 20.98
C LEU A 37 2.97 -17.31 19.66
N GLY A 38 2.56 -16.72 18.52
CA GLY A 38 3.03 -17.11 17.19
C GLY A 38 2.42 -18.43 16.69
N GLU A 39 1.37 -18.92 17.32
CA GLU A 39 0.69 -20.16 16.93
C GLU A 39 -0.43 -19.84 15.93
N PRO A 40 -0.53 -20.55 14.80
CA PRO A 40 -1.68 -20.43 13.91
C PRO A 40 -2.97 -20.86 14.63
N VAL A 41 -3.95 -19.96 14.68
CA VAL A 41 -5.29 -20.24 15.20
C VAL A 41 -6.31 -20.47 14.09
N HIS A 42 -6.00 -20.01 12.89
CA HIS A 42 -6.79 -20.24 11.68
C HIS A 42 -5.90 -20.14 10.44
N GLN A 43 -6.31 -20.76 9.35
CA GLN A 43 -5.62 -20.69 8.06
C GLN A 43 -6.62 -20.77 6.90
N TRP A 44 -6.35 -19.99 5.85
CA TRP A 44 -7.04 -20.10 4.57
C TRP A 44 -6.09 -20.69 3.53
N SER A 45 -6.49 -21.81 2.92
CA SER A 45 -5.80 -22.40 1.77
C SER A 45 -6.41 -21.88 0.48
N LEU A 46 -5.67 -21.05 -0.26
CA LEU A 46 -6.14 -20.38 -1.46
C LEU A 46 -5.84 -21.23 -2.70
N SER A 47 -6.76 -21.20 -3.67
CA SER A 47 -6.58 -21.84 -4.98
C SER A 47 -5.63 -21.08 -5.92
N HIS A 48 -5.12 -19.93 -5.50
CA HIS A 48 -4.29 -19.02 -6.27
C HIS A 48 -3.11 -18.50 -5.43
N LYS A 49 -2.11 -17.93 -6.09
CA LYS A 49 -1.01 -17.25 -5.41
C LYS A 49 -1.42 -15.83 -5.06
N LEU A 50 -1.08 -15.40 -3.85
CA LEU A 50 -1.20 -14.00 -3.45
C LEU A 50 -0.33 -13.12 -4.37
N GLY A 51 -0.94 -12.04 -4.86
CA GLY A 51 -0.24 -10.97 -5.56
C GLY A 51 0.41 -10.04 -4.55
N THR A 52 -0.42 -9.46 -3.66
CA THR A 52 0.02 -8.45 -2.70
C THR A 52 -0.47 -8.74 -1.27
N LEU A 53 -1.37 -7.91 -0.75
CA LEU A 53 -1.84 -7.87 0.64
C LEU A 53 -3.04 -8.80 0.84
N ALA A 54 -3.35 -9.00 2.11
CA ALA A 54 -4.60 -9.57 2.58
C ALA A 54 -5.10 -8.79 3.80
N TYR A 55 -6.41 -8.68 3.95
CA TYR A 55 -7.08 -8.00 5.05
C TYR A 55 -8.07 -8.95 5.73
N LEU A 56 -8.05 -8.96 7.06
CA LEU A 56 -9.10 -9.57 7.86
C LEU A 56 -10.21 -8.53 8.06
N LEU A 57 -11.41 -8.85 7.57
CA LEU A 57 -12.57 -7.98 7.66
C LEU A 57 -13.25 -8.12 9.04
N PRO A 58 -14.05 -7.12 9.48
CA PRO A 58 -14.69 -7.13 10.79
C PRO A 58 -15.66 -8.30 11.05
N ASP A 59 -16.20 -8.91 9.99
CA ASP A 59 -17.05 -10.10 10.04
C ASP A 59 -16.26 -11.42 10.07
N GLY A 60 -14.93 -11.36 10.08
CA GLY A 60 -14.04 -12.51 10.07
C GLY A 60 -13.71 -13.05 8.68
N HIS A 61 -14.18 -12.39 7.61
CA HIS A 61 -13.81 -12.76 6.25
C HIS A 61 -12.38 -12.33 5.90
N LEU A 62 -11.80 -13.00 4.93
CA LEU A 62 -10.48 -12.70 4.37
C LEU A 62 -10.63 -12.06 3.00
N LEU A 63 -10.17 -10.83 2.84
CA LEU A 63 -10.06 -10.15 1.53
C LEU A 63 -8.62 -10.21 1.04
N THR A 64 -8.39 -10.70 -0.18
CA THR A 64 -7.04 -10.92 -0.74
C THR A 64 -6.91 -10.34 -2.14
N SER A 65 -5.68 -9.98 -2.53
CA SER A 65 -5.31 -9.81 -3.94
C SER A 65 -4.52 -11.01 -4.44
N GLY A 66 -5.02 -11.63 -5.51
CA GLY A 66 -4.39 -12.71 -6.24
C GLY A 66 -3.58 -12.23 -7.44
N LEU A 67 -2.43 -12.86 -7.66
CA LEU A 67 -1.51 -12.54 -8.76
C LEU A 67 -2.14 -12.88 -10.12
N THR A 68 -2.07 -11.94 -11.06
CA THR A 68 -2.44 -12.16 -12.45
C THR A 68 -1.23 -12.18 -13.39
N THR A 69 -1.35 -12.84 -14.54
CA THR A 69 -0.36 -12.82 -15.63
C THR A 69 -0.73 -11.86 -16.77
N GLU A 70 -1.90 -11.25 -16.70
CA GLU A 70 -2.43 -10.33 -17.73
C GLU A 70 -2.23 -8.86 -17.31
N GLY A 71 -2.70 -7.92 -18.14
CA GLY A 71 -2.64 -6.49 -17.83
C GLY A 71 -1.25 -5.87 -17.99
N PRO A 72 -0.99 -4.72 -17.33
CA PRO A 72 0.26 -3.98 -17.46
C PRO A 72 1.52 -4.82 -17.16
N PRO A 73 2.64 -4.56 -17.87
CA PRO A 73 3.90 -5.30 -17.71
C PRO A 73 4.71 -4.90 -16.47
N VAL A 74 4.15 -4.08 -15.58
CA VAL A 74 4.72 -3.77 -14.26
C VAL A 74 4.58 -5.00 -13.34
N ILE A 75 5.63 -5.30 -12.58
CA ILE A 75 5.74 -6.55 -11.80
C ILE A 75 5.65 -6.29 -10.30
N GLU A 76 6.23 -5.19 -9.82
CA GLU A 76 6.32 -4.88 -8.40
C GLU A 76 4.92 -4.58 -7.84
N GLY A 77 4.48 -5.41 -6.89
CA GLY A 77 3.14 -5.30 -6.32
C GLY A 77 2.01 -5.70 -7.27
N LYS A 78 2.26 -6.53 -8.30
CA LYS A 78 1.21 -6.99 -9.22
C LYS A 78 0.16 -7.84 -8.49
N GLY A 79 -1.10 -7.43 -8.63
CA GLY A 79 -2.27 -8.15 -8.16
C GLY A 79 -3.14 -8.59 -9.32
N GLY A 80 -4.43 -8.30 -9.26
CA GLY A 80 -5.36 -8.44 -10.38
C GLY A 80 -6.66 -9.17 -10.07
N HIS A 81 -6.65 -10.03 -9.06
CA HIS A 81 -7.81 -10.81 -8.65
C HIS A 81 -8.17 -10.51 -7.19
N LEU A 82 -9.07 -9.56 -6.95
CA LEU A 82 -9.58 -9.30 -5.61
C LEU A 82 -10.60 -10.36 -5.24
N LYS A 83 -10.42 -11.03 -4.10
CA LYS A 83 -11.28 -12.13 -3.65
C LYS A 83 -11.58 -12.04 -2.17
N GLU A 84 -12.80 -12.37 -1.80
CA GLU A 84 -13.25 -12.46 -0.41
C GLU A 84 -13.61 -13.90 -0.07
N TYR A 85 -13.09 -14.39 1.05
CA TYR A 85 -13.36 -15.71 1.57
C TYR A 85 -14.01 -15.62 2.94
N ASP A 86 -15.03 -16.44 3.17
CA ASP A 86 -15.60 -16.58 4.52
C ASP A 86 -14.61 -17.27 5.49
N TRP A 87 -14.99 -17.37 6.76
CA TRP A 87 -14.20 -18.04 7.79
C TRP A 87 -13.90 -19.52 7.46
N ASN A 88 -14.72 -20.18 6.65
CA ASN A 88 -14.51 -21.59 6.27
C ASN A 88 -13.68 -21.74 4.99
N GLY A 89 -13.25 -20.63 4.37
CA GLY A 89 -12.50 -20.63 3.11
C GLY A 89 -13.37 -20.73 1.86
N ASN A 90 -14.68 -20.51 1.95
CA ASN A 90 -15.54 -20.43 0.77
C ASN A 90 -15.40 -19.05 0.12
N LEU A 91 -15.24 -19.00 -1.20
CA LEU A 91 -15.26 -17.75 -1.96
C LEU A 91 -16.67 -17.15 -1.91
N VAL A 92 -16.79 -15.92 -1.42
CA VAL A 92 -18.08 -15.20 -1.30
C VAL A 92 -18.17 -13.97 -2.20
N TRP A 93 -17.03 -13.44 -2.66
CA TRP A 93 -16.99 -12.33 -3.61
C TRP A 93 -15.69 -12.35 -4.44
N GLU A 94 -15.77 -11.89 -5.70
CA GLU A 94 -14.61 -11.75 -6.60
C GLU A 94 -14.78 -10.52 -7.49
N HIS A 95 -13.68 -9.81 -7.73
CA HIS A 95 -13.57 -8.76 -8.73
C HIS A 95 -12.21 -8.88 -9.45
N ILE A 96 -12.23 -8.72 -10.77
CA ILE A 96 -11.03 -8.87 -11.60
C ILE A 96 -10.76 -7.55 -12.32
N ASP A 97 -9.57 -7.00 -12.09
CA ASP A 97 -9.01 -5.89 -12.85
C ASP A 97 -7.51 -6.16 -12.95
N HIS A 98 -7.04 -6.61 -14.12
CA HIS A 98 -5.65 -7.04 -14.31
C HIS A 98 -4.61 -5.93 -14.13
N ALA A 99 -5.06 -4.68 -14.00
CA ALA A 99 -4.21 -3.55 -13.64
C ALA A 99 -4.06 -3.35 -12.12
N GLN A 100 -4.84 -4.04 -11.28
CA GLN A 100 -4.78 -3.87 -9.83
C GLN A 100 -3.38 -4.20 -9.29
N HIS A 101 -2.87 -3.31 -8.44
CA HIS A 101 -1.58 -3.47 -7.77
C HIS A 101 -1.66 -3.06 -6.31
N HIS A 102 -0.66 -3.48 -5.54
CA HIS A 102 -0.40 -3.09 -4.16
C HIS A 102 -1.61 -3.25 -3.22
N ASP A 103 -2.44 -2.22 -3.08
CA ASP A 103 -3.40 -2.08 -1.99
C ASP A 103 -4.85 -2.02 -2.46
N PHE A 104 -5.75 -2.41 -1.56
CA PHE A 104 -7.19 -2.45 -1.72
C PHE A 104 -7.84 -2.47 -0.33
N ARG A 105 -9.01 -1.85 -0.18
CA ARG A 105 -9.74 -1.79 1.11
C ARG A 105 -11.23 -1.97 0.90
N ARG A 106 -11.87 -2.79 1.75
CA ARG A 106 -13.32 -2.78 1.91
C ARG A 106 -13.72 -1.51 2.67
N LEU A 107 -14.63 -0.74 2.09
CA LEU A 107 -15.15 0.49 2.66
C LEU A 107 -16.38 0.21 3.55
N PRO A 108 -16.71 1.10 4.50
CA PRO A 108 -17.86 0.92 5.38
C PRO A 108 -19.22 0.81 4.67
N ASN A 109 -19.35 1.31 3.45
CA ASN A 109 -20.55 1.19 2.61
C ASN A 109 -20.65 -0.16 1.88
N GLY A 110 -19.67 -1.06 2.04
CA GLY A 110 -19.62 -2.35 1.35
C GLY A 110 -18.88 -2.33 0.02
N ASN A 111 -18.53 -1.15 -0.51
CA ASN A 111 -17.74 -1.01 -1.74
C ASN A 111 -16.27 -1.38 -1.48
N THR A 112 -15.52 -1.68 -2.54
CA THR A 112 -14.08 -1.95 -2.47
C THR A 112 -13.33 -0.86 -3.22
N MET A 113 -12.41 -0.17 -2.54
CA MET A 113 -11.44 0.70 -3.21
C MET A 113 -10.15 -0.08 -3.51
N TYR A 114 -9.46 0.24 -4.61
CA TYR A 114 -8.19 -0.38 -4.94
C TYR A 114 -7.32 0.50 -5.85
N LEU A 115 -6.01 0.27 -5.78
CA LEU A 115 -5.02 0.86 -6.69
C LEU A 115 -4.90 0.04 -7.97
N GLY A 116 -4.66 0.70 -9.09
CA GLY A 116 -4.30 0.03 -10.34
C GLY A 116 -3.49 0.91 -11.28
N TRP A 117 -2.83 0.30 -12.26
CA TRP A 117 -1.98 0.99 -13.21
C TRP A 117 -2.72 1.42 -14.46
N ASP A 118 -2.41 2.61 -14.98
CA ASP A 118 -2.79 3.02 -16.32
C ASP A 118 -1.59 3.49 -17.15
N GLU A 119 -1.59 3.16 -18.45
CA GLU A 119 -0.52 3.60 -19.35
C GLU A 119 -0.68 5.10 -19.63
N MET A 120 0.41 5.84 -19.48
CA MET A 120 0.45 7.26 -19.86
C MET A 120 0.57 7.39 -21.37
N THR A 121 -0.09 8.39 -21.93
CA THR A 121 0.14 8.84 -23.31
C THR A 121 1.55 9.39 -23.46
N GLU A 122 2.05 9.46 -24.70
CA GLU A 122 3.36 10.06 -24.99
C GLU A 122 3.45 11.50 -24.45
N LEU A 123 2.38 12.29 -24.61
CA LEU A 123 2.35 13.67 -24.12
C LEU A 123 2.47 13.73 -22.59
N GLU A 124 1.71 12.91 -21.87
CA GLU A 124 1.80 12.84 -20.41
C GLU A 124 3.20 12.39 -19.96
N ALA A 125 3.79 11.39 -20.62
CA ALA A 125 5.12 10.89 -20.30
C ALA A 125 6.21 11.98 -20.45
N THR A 126 6.09 12.90 -21.43
CA THR A 126 7.02 14.03 -21.57
C THR A 126 6.97 15.03 -20.40
N GLN A 127 5.89 15.04 -19.61
CA GLN A 127 5.74 15.93 -18.46
C GLN A 127 6.41 15.38 -17.19
N VAL A 128 6.84 14.12 -17.18
CA VAL A 128 7.48 13.47 -16.03
C VAL A 128 8.87 14.08 -15.78
N LYS A 129 9.04 14.61 -14.57
CA LYS A 129 10.30 15.19 -14.06
C LYS A 129 10.89 14.32 -12.95
N GLY A 130 12.19 14.44 -12.71
CA GLY A 130 12.90 13.61 -11.72
C GLY A 130 13.06 12.16 -12.19
N GLY A 131 13.40 11.24 -11.28
CA GLY A 131 13.69 9.85 -11.63
C GLY A 131 14.97 9.69 -12.46
N ILE A 132 15.41 8.45 -12.64
CA ILE A 132 16.60 8.12 -13.41
C ILE A 132 16.28 8.19 -14.91
N PRO A 133 16.82 9.15 -15.68
CA PRO A 133 16.51 9.27 -17.11
C PRO A 133 16.93 8.03 -17.91
N GLY A 134 16.12 7.63 -18.90
CA GLY A 134 16.41 6.48 -19.77
C GLY A 134 16.05 5.12 -19.17
N THR A 135 15.33 5.10 -18.04
CA THR A 135 14.83 3.88 -17.40
C THR A 135 13.36 3.58 -17.69
N GLU A 136 12.72 4.41 -18.52
CA GLU A 136 11.47 4.12 -19.19
C GLU A 136 11.64 2.83 -20.04
N ARG A 137 10.61 1.99 -20.13
CA ARG A 137 10.67 0.76 -20.96
C ARG A 137 9.92 1.01 -22.26
N GLU A 138 10.63 0.94 -23.38
CA GLU A 138 10.05 1.18 -24.72
C GLU A 138 9.38 2.56 -24.84
N GLY A 139 9.87 3.55 -24.08
CA GLY A 139 9.28 4.91 -24.03
C GLY A 139 7.97 5.00 -23.24
N LYS A 140 7.52 3.91 -22.62
CA LYS A 140 6.29 3.86 -21.83
C LYS A 140 6.56 4.15 -20.35
N ILE A 141 5.60 4.85 -19.75
CA ILE A 141 5.52 5.11 -18.32
C ILE A 141 4.11 4.73 -17.87
N TYR A 142 4.00 4.01 -16.77
CA TYR A 142 2.73 3.72 -16.12
C TYR A 142 2.48 4.71 -14.98
N SER A 143 1.24 5.15 -14.86
CA SER A 143 0.69 5.96 -13.78
C SER A 143 -0.22 5.09 -12.90
N ASP A 144 -0.71 5.68 -11.83
CA ASP A 144 -1.60 5.05 -10.86
C ASP A 144 -3.02 5.60 -10.98
N PHE A 145 -4.00 4.76 -10.67
CA PHE A 145 -5.40 5.13 -10.45
C PHE A 145 -5.90 4.57 -9.12
N ILE A 146 -6.98 5.16 -8.60
CA ILE A 146 -7.84 4.52 -7.60
C ILE A 146 -9.21 4.30 -8.24
N LYS A 147 -9.78 3.11 -8.06
CA LYS A 147 -11.20 2.84 -8.33
C LYS A 147 -11.91 2.44 -7.06
N GLU A 148 -13.19 2.78 -6.96
CA GLU A 148 -14.14 2.24 -6.00
C GLU A 148 -15.22 1.49 -6.76
N VAL A 149 -15.44 0.23 -6.41
CA VAL A 149 -16.46 -0.63 -7.02
C VAL A 149 -17.51 -1.06 -6.02
N ASP A 150 -18.76 -1.14 -6.46
CA ASP A 150 -19.84 -1.75 -5.68
C ASP A 150 -19.66 -3.28 -5.55
N PRO A 151 -20.45 -3.97 -4.72
CA PRO A 151 -20.38 -5.43 -4.62
C PRO A 151 -20.67 -6.20 -5.92
N ASN A 152 -21.27 -5.56 -6.93
CA ASN A 152 -21.53 -6.15 -8.24
C ASN A 152 -20.38 -5.89 -9.25
N GLY A 153 -19.34 -5.14 -8.84
CA GLY A 153 -18.20 -4.77 -9.69
C GLY A 153 -18.43 -3.52 -10.54
N ASN A 154 -19.51 -2.76 -10.33
CA ASN A 154 -19.74 -1.50 -11.02
C ASN A 154 -18.82 -0.42 -10.45
N ILE A 155 -18.19 0.37 -11.32
CA ILE A 155 -17.35 1.50 -10.91
C ILE A 155 -18.25 2.64 -10.42
N GLU A 156 -18.17 2.94 -9.12
CA GLU A 156 -18.89 4.05 -8.49
C GLU A 156 -18.06 5.34 -8.50
N TRP A 157 -16.73 5.21 -8.47
CA TRP A 157 -15.81 6.34 -8.50
C TRP A 157 -14.43 5.92 -9.01
N GLU A 158 -13.74 6.85 -9.68
CA GLU A 158 -12.35 6.67 -10.10
C GLU A 158 -11.55 7.97 -10.07
N TRP A 159 -10.24 7.86 -9.95
CA TRP A 159 -9.29 8.96 -9.97
C TRP A 159 -7.97 8.49 -10.58
N HIS A 160 -7.32 9.35 -11.36
CA HIS A 160 -6.09 9.03 -12.08
C HIS A 160 -4.99 10.04 -11.74
N ALA A 161 -3.78 9.55 -11.41
CA ALA A 161 -2.64 10.41 -11.12
C ALA A 161 -2.17 11.17 -12.36
N ARG A 162 -2.35 10.61 -13.57
CA ARG A 162 -2.05 11.29 -14.84
C ARG A 162 -2.93 12.53 -15.12
N ASP A 163 -4.08 12.67 -14.45
CA ASP A 163 -4.94 13.87 -14.56
C ASP A 163 -4.41 15.05 -13.74
N LEU A 164 -3.39 14.83 -12.91
CA LEU A 164 -2.69 15.91 -12.21
C LEU A 164 -1.85 16.72 -13.19
N ASN A 165 -1.44 17.92 -12.76
CA ASN A 165 -0.34 18.60 -13.42
C ASN A 165 0.98 17.88 -13.07
N ILE A 166 1.29 16.82 -13.81
CA ILE A 166 2.41 15.88 -13.57
C ILE A 166 3.73 16.60 -13.28
N GLY A 167 3.99 17.70 -13.99
CA GLY A 167 5.20 18.50 -13.85
C GLY A 167 5.39 19.20 -12.49
N ASP A 168 4.35 19.25 -11.64
CA ASP A 168 4.40 19.78 -10.28
C ASP A 168 4.87 18.72 -9.26
N PHE A 169 4.95 17.46 -9.68
CA PHE A 169 5.27 16.32 -8.81
C PHE A 169 6.50 15.58 -9.33
N PRO A 170 7.72 16.15 -9.20
CA PRO A 170 8.93 15.46 -9.62
C PRO A 170 9.12 14.16 -8.83
N MET A 171 9.54 13.11 -9.53
CA MET A 171 9.94 11.85 -8.92
C MET A 171 11.26 12.00 -8.16
N ALA A 172 11.43 11.19 -7.12
CA ALA A 172 12.70 10.95 -6.47
C ALA A 172 13.77 10.54 -7.50
N ASP A 173 14.99 11.03 -7.32
CA ASP A 173 16.11 10.91 -8.26
C ASP A 173 16.67 9.49 -8.42
N ASP A 174 16.42 8.62 -7.45
CA ASP A 174 16.82 7.21 -7.43
C ASP A 174 15.73 6.24 -7.95
N CYS A 175 14.59 6.76 -8.40
CA CYS A 175 13.48 5.94 -8.86
C CYS A 175 13.51 5.72 -10.38
N HIS A 176 13.23 4.48 -10.81
CA HIS A 176 13.07 4.16 -12.23
C HIS A 176 11.81 4.82 -12.79
N ARG A 177 11.90 5.35 -14.01
CA ARG A 177 10.82 6.06 -14.70
C ARG A 177 9.81 5.18 -15.40
N PHE A 178 9.92 3.85 -15.30
CA PHE A 178 8.91 2.95 -15.85
C PHE A 178 7.54 3.12 -15.15
N GLU A 179 7.54 3.65 -13.93
CA GLU A 179 6.34 3.94 -13.14
C GLU A 179 6.49 5.31 -12.48
N PHE A 180 5.54 6.22 -12.72
CA PHE A 180 5.64 7.62 -12.33
C PHE A 180 5.57 7.83 -10.81
N ALA A 181 4.42 7.54 -10.18
CA ALA A 181 4.23 7.88 -8.77
C ALA A 181 4.39 6.66 -7.84
N HIS A 182 4.09 5.46 -8.34
CA HIS A 182 4.17 4.19 -7.62
C HIS A 182 3.37 4.28 -6.32
N ALA A 183 2.05 4.36 -6.46
CA ALA A 183 1.16 4.32 -5.32
C ALA A 183 1.24 2.92 -4.69
N ASN A 184 1.55 2.86 -3.39
CA ASN A 184 1.74 1.60 -2.69
C ASN A 184 0.69 1.33 -1.60
N SER A 185 -0.11 2.34 -1.25
CA SER A 185 -1.23 2.20 -0.34
C SER A 185 -2.32 3.22 -0.61
N CYS A 186 -3.55 2.78 -0.35
CA CYS A 186 -4.75 3.59 -0.43
C CYS A 186 -5.65 3.26 0.77
N ALA A 187 -6.15 4.28 1.45
CA ALA A 187 -6.95 4.11 2.65
C ALA A 187 -8.09 5.14 2.73
N PRO A 188 -9.17 4.83 3.49
CA PRO A 188 -10.15 5.84 3.85
C PRO A 188 -9.50 7.01 4.62
N ALA A 189 -9.98 8.22 4.36
CA ALA A 189 -9.60 9.44 5.03
C ALA A 189 -10.84 10.18 5.58
N PRO A 190 -10.68 11.11 6.54
CA PRO A 190 -11.78 11.88 7.09
C PRO A 190 -12.66 12.56 6.02
N GLY A 191 -13.96 12.67 6.29
CA GLY A 191 -14.92 13.25 5.35
C GLY A 191 -15.33 12.33 4.20
N GLY A 192 -14.95 11.05 4.26
CA GLY A 192 -15.20 10.09 3.19
C GLY A 192 -14.20 10.22 2.03
N ASN A 193 -13.08 10.91 2.25
CA ASN A 193 -12.00 11.10 1.27
C ASN A 193 -11.07 9.89 1.23
N PHE A 194 -10.06 9.92 0.36
CA PHE A 194 -9.05 8.86 0.29
C PHE A 194 -7.64 9.40 0.57
N LEU A 195 -6.90 8.69 1.41
CA LEU A 195 -5.46 8.86 1.60
C LEU A 195 -4.75 7.96 0.60
N ILE A 196 -3.79 8.52 -0.13
CA ILE A 196 -2.93 7.80 -1.05
C ILE A 196 -1.47 8.08 -0.68
N ASN A 197 -0.63 7.06 -0.83
CA ASN A 197 0.80 7.16 -0.59
C ASN A 197 1.60 6.77 -1.83
N PHE A 198 2.47 7.67 -2.28
CA PHE A 198 3.28 7.57 -3.49
C PHE A 198 4.75 7.36 -3.12
N ARG A 199 5.25 6.15 -3.42
CA ARG A 199 6.62 5.74 -3.13
C ARG A 199 7.63 6.60 -3.89
N HIS A 200 7.43 6.78 -5.20
CA HIS A 200 8.40 7.48 -6.06
C HIS A 200 8.31 9.00 -5.94
N LEU A 201 7.30 9.53 -5.25
CA LEU A 201 7.18 10.96 -4.97
C LEU A 201 7.60 11.32 -3.54
N ASP A 202 7.94 10.33 -2.69
CA ASP A 202 8.15 10.52 -1.24
C ASP A 202 7.01 11.32 -0.58
N MET A 203 5.78 11.08 -1.05
CA MET A 203 4.63 11.93 -0.77
C MET A 203 3.40 11.11 -0.41
N MET A 204 2.63 11.62 0.55
CA MET A 204 1.26 11.20 0.83
C MET A 204 0.29 12.35 0.58
N ALA A 205 -0.94 12.05 0.17
CA ALA A 205 -1.95 13.05 -0.15
C ALA A 205 -3.36 12.57 0.18
N ILE A 206 -4.25 13.52 0.51
CA ILE A 206 -5.68 13.27 0.68
C ILE A 206 -6.41 13.78 -0.55
N ILE A 207 -7.10 12.89 -1.26
CA ILE A 207 -7.96 13.20 -2.40
C ILE A 207 -9.37 13.45 -1.89
N ASP A 208 -9.90 14.64 -2.16
CA ASP A 208 -11.31 14.91 -1.98
C ASP A 208 -12.14 14.21 -3.06
N LYS A 209 -13.02 13.27 -2.67
CA LYS A 209 -13.74 12.43 -3.64
C LYS A 209 -14.65 13.24 -4.56
N LYS A 210 -15.21 14.35 -4.08
CA LYS A 210 -16.15 15.17 -4.86
C LYS A 210 -15.45 15.99 -5.93
N THR A 211 -14.33 16.60 -5.58
CA THR A 211 -13.59 17.53 -6.45
C THR A 211 -12.45 16.85 -7.20
N LYS A 212 -12.06 15.63 -6.80
CA LYS A 212 -10.91 14.87 -7.33
C LYS A 212 -9.56 15.60 -7.17
N LYS A 213 -9.49 16.55 -6.22
CA LYS A 213 -8.29 17.35 -5.94
C LYS A 213 -7.63 16.92 -4.64
N PHE A 214 -6.33 17.14 -4.54
CA PHE A 214 -5.64 17.06 -3.26
C PHE A 214 -6.09 18.21 -2.36
N VAL A 215 -6.62 17.88 -1.18
CA VAL A 215 -6.96 18.84 -0.12
C VAL A 215 -5.89 18.92 0.96
N TRP A 216 -4.96 17.98 0.94
CA TRP A 216 -3.78 17.95 1.79
C TRP A 216 -2.71 17.09 1.11
N SER A 217 -1.44 17.45 1.27
CA SER A 217 -0.31 16.59 0.92
C SER A 217 0.88 16.89 1.81
N HIS A 218 1.75 15.88 1.97
CA HIS A 218 3.01 16.02 2.69
C HIS A 218 4.08 15.20 1.98
N ARG A 219 5.24 15.82 1.74
CA ARG A 219 6.39 15.21 1.08
C ARG A 219 7.60 15.29 2.00
N GLU A 220 8.22 14.16 2.28
CA GLU A 220 9.40 14.08 3.16
C GLU A 220 10.33 12.95 2.69
N ARG A 221 11.44 13.35 2.06
CA ARG A 221 12.43 12.44 1.49
C ARG A 221 13.08 11.55 2.55
N ASN A 222 13.26 12.05 3.77
CA ASN A 222 13.95 11.31 4.84
C ASN A 222 13.10 10.19 5.46
N TRP A 223 11.84 10.04 5.03
CA TRP A 223 11.07 8.82 5.31
C TRP A 223 11.48 7.66 4.38
N GLY A 224 12.19 7.97 3.29
CA GLY A 224 12.85 7.04 2.41
C GLY A 224 11.90 6.04 1.79
N HIS A 225 11.01 6.51 0.91
CA HIS A 225 10.02 5.69 0.21
C HIS A 225 9.04 4.98 1.15
N GLN A 226 8.26 5.74 1.91
CA GLN A 226 7.30 5.23 2.90
C GLN A 226 6.18 4.37 2.30
N HIS A 227 5.56 3.50 3.10
CA HIS A 227 4.49 2.55 2.74
C HIS A 227 3.37 2.52 3.78
N ASN A 228 2.22 1.99 3.35
CA ASN A 228 1.09 1.62 4.21
C ASN A 228 0.60 2.76 5.12
N ALA A 229 0.29 3.90 4.51
CA ALA A 229 -0.23 5.06 5.24
C ALA A 229 -1.72 4.89 5.56
N GLU A 230 -2.10 5.08 6.82
CA GLU A 230 -3.49 4.91 7.28
C GLU A 230 -3.81 5.88 8.42
N PHE A 231 -5.07 6.34 8.48
CA PHE A 231 -5.55 7.17 9.58
C PHE A 231 -5.82 6.33 10.84
N LEU A 232 -5.38 6.85 11.98
CA LEU A 232 -5.79 6.40 13.30
C LEU A 232 -7.05 7.15 13.75
N ASN A 233 -7.77 6.59 14.72
CA ASN A 233 -9.00 7.19 15.27
C ASN A 233 -8.79 8.58 15.90
N ASN A 234 -7.56 8.90 16.31
CA ASN A 234 -7.20 10.22 16.86
C ASN A 234 -6.94 11.28 15.78
N GLY A 235 -7.03 10.92 14.49
CA GLY A 235 -6.77 11.81 13.35
C GLY A 235 -5.32 11.88 12.90
N ASN A 236 -4.40 11.17 13.57
CA ASN A 236 -3.03 11.02 13.11
C ASN A 236 -2.92 9.99 11.98
N ILE A 237 -1.82 10.01 11.25
CA ILE A 237 -1.49 9.05 10.20
C ILE A 237 -0.38 8.13 10.72
N THR A 238 -0.58 6.82 10.65
CA THR A 238 0.48 5.83 10.85
C THR A 238 1.01 5.37 9.50
N PHE A 239 2.31 5.12 9.40
CA PHE A 239 2.93 4.55 8.20
C PHE A 239 4.26 3.88 8.50
N PHE A 240 4.75 3.09 7.54
CA PHE A 240 6.08 2.50 7.59
C PHE A 240 7.06 3.32 6.75
N SER A 241 8.08 3.89 7.40
CA SER A 241 9.19 4.58 6.74
C SER A 241 10.27 3.54 6.43
N ASN A 242 10.49 3.22 5.15
CA ASN A 242 11.49 2.23 4.74
C ASN A 242 12.92 2.76 4.90
N GLY A 243 13.10 4.09 4.83
CA GLY A 243 14.39 4.73 5.11
C GLY A 243 15.51 4.37 4.13
N MET A 244 15.16 4.03 2.88
CA MET A 244 16.13 3.64 1.84
C MET A 244 17.04 4.80 1.41
N ASN A 245 16.57 6.04 1.52
CA ASN A 245 17.36 7.23 1.24
C ASN A 245 17.18 8.26 2.36
N ASN A 246 18.24 8.54 3.10
CA ASN A 246 18.25 9.47 4.22
C ASN A 246 19.60 10.21 4.20
N ASP A 247 19.56 11.52 3.96
CA ASP A 247 20.78 12.34 3.80
C ASP A 247 21.49 12.61 5.14
N VAL A 248 20.81 12.36 6.26
CA VAL A 248 21.25 12.74 7.61
C VAL A 248 21.77 11.53 8.39
N LEU A 249 21.13 10.38 8.25
CA LEU A 249 21.39 9.18 9.04
C LEU A 249 21.55 7.95 8.13
N PRO A 250 22.31 6.92 8.55
CA PRO A 250 22.35 5.65 7.85
C PRO A 250 20.93 5.09 7.59
N PRO A 251 20.71 4.39 6.46
CA PRO A 251 19.42 3.78 6.14
C PRO A 251 18.89 2.93 7.30
N ARG A 252 17.62 3.13 7.64
CA ARG A 252 16.93 2.43 8.73
C ARG A 252 15.42 2.51 8.54
N SER A 253 14.71 1.41 8.83
CA SER A 253 13.25 1.43 8.83
C SER A 253 12.69 1.97 10.15
N ARG A 254 11.51 2.58 10.09
CA ARG A 254 10.76 3.10 11.24
C ARG A 254 9.27 2.89 11.07
N ALA A 255 8.55 2.64 12.17
CA ALA A 255 7.10 2.83 12.20
C ALA A 255 6.84 4.23 12.79
N ILE A 256 6.03 5.05 12.12
CA ILE A 256 5.83 6.45 12.48
C ILE A 256 4.35 6.72 12.68
N GLU A 257 4.01 7.42 13.76
CA GLU A 257 2.73 8.13 13.93
C GLU A 257 2.98 9.63 13.75
N PHE A 258 2.28 10.22 12.81
CA PHE A 258 2.46 11.60 12.37
C PHE A 258 1.15 12.37 12.49
N ASN A 259 1.20 13.58 13.04
CA ASN A 259 0.06 14.46 13.13
C ASN A 259 -0.02 15.34 11.88
N PRO A 260 -1.01 15.14 10.98
CA PRO A 260 -1.09 15.88 9.72
C PRO A 260 -1.53 17.35 9.89
N THR A 261 -2.01 17.72 11.08
CA THR A 261 -2.40 19.11 11.40
C THR A 261 -1.21 19.93 11.88
N THR A 262 -0.36 19.36 12.74
CA THR A 262 0.84 20.07 13.26
C THR A 262 2.09 19.83 12.42
N GLY A 263 2.14 18.75 11.65
CA GLY A 263 3.33 18.32 10.91
C GLY A 263 4.38 17.62 11.76
N GLU A 264 4.01 17.15 12.97
CA GLU A 264 4.94 16.55 13.92
C GLU A 264 4.85 15.02 13.92
N ILE A 265 6.00 14.36 14.07
CA ILE A 265 6.05 12.94 14.46
C ILE A 265 5.78 12.88 15.96
N VAL A 266 4.64 12.28 16.34
CA VAL A 266 4.22 12.20 17.75
C VAL A 266 4.65 10.90 18.41
N TRP A 267 4.94 9.88 17.61
CA TRP A 267 5.52 8.62 18.06
C TRP A 267 6.31 7.98 16.93
N GLU A 268 7.40 7.30 17.27
CA GLU A 268 8.10 6.43 16.33
C GLU A 268 8.66 5.20 17.04
N TYR A 269 8.71 4.09 16.32
CA TYR A 269 9.51 2.93 16.68
C TYR A 269 10.65 2.75 15.69
N GLN A 270 11.81 2.42 16.24
CA GLN A 270 13.01 2.16 15.49
C GLN A 270 13.82 1.07 16.21
N ALA A 271 14.41 0.13 15.47
CA ALA A 271 15.24 -0.89 16.10
C ALA A 271 16.51 -0.30 16.73
N PRO A 272 17.03 -0.89 17.82
CA PRO A 272 18.24 -0.41 18.46
C PRO A 272 19.49 -0.44 17.56
N GLN A 273 19.54 -1.37 16.60
CA GLN A 273 20.57 -1.42 15.57
C GLN A 273 19.95 -1.07 14.21
N SER A 274 20.55 -0.14 13.48
CA SER A 274 19.97 0.38 12.23
C SER A 274 19.81 -0.66 11.12
N TRP A 275 20.67 -1.70 11.09
CA TRP A 275 20.67 -2.73 10.05
C TRP A 275 19.88 -4.00 10.42
N THR A 276 19.19 -4.05 11.56
CA THR A 276 18.39 -5.22 11.97
C THR A 276 16.91 -5.07 11.67
N PHE A 277 16.52 -3.88 11.22
CA PHE A 277 15.16 -3.53 10.86
C PHE A 277 15.25 -2.64 9.62
N PHE A 278 15.34 -3.32 8.48
CA PHE A 278 15.36 -2.76 7.14
C PHE A 278 14.23 -3.42 6.35
#